data_AF-A0A934EWF5-F1
#
_entry.id   AF-A0A934EWF5-F1
#
_cell.length_a   1.000
_cell.length_b   1.000
_cell.length_c   1.000
_cell.angle_alpha   90.00
_cell.angle_beta   90.00
_cell.angle_gamma   90.00
#
_symmetry.space_group_name_H-M   'P 1'
#
loop_
_entity.id
_entity.type
_entity.pdbx_description
1 polymer ?
#
loop_
_entity_poly.entity_id
_entity_poly.type
_entity_poly.pdbx_seq_one_letter_code
_entity_poly.pdbx_strand_id
1 'polypeptide(L)'
;MRRMLRACLYLTLLSLPLVAAFGVERFPPPEFDAGYKMPVTTMPPARALWLSYVDVAVLVAALALASYLVLKKRSRDGVLALSVFSLLYFGFYQQGCVCSIGSVQDVALALFNSGYVVPLTTVAFFLLPLLFTLFFGRTFCSGVCPMGAMQDLVLLKPVKVPAWLEHALGTLPFVYLGAGILFAATGSLFIICEYDPFVALYRRTGSFGMLALGAAFLIVGIFVGRPYCRFLCPYGALLSLVSRFSKWGVTLSPTDCIHCQICDTACPYGAIADPMLKDPHPDPRKRARRRLALLALTALLVVLGGWLGERLSVPFSNSHATVSLAEQIAAEDAGKIKEPTDASKAFRQTGQPVEELYAEAHRVRGRFAVGSVLFGAFVGLVFGLTLISVSEPHERNVYDPDPADCVSCGRCYVYCPKEIVRVKRIQGKNVIPLTPVRGEQKG
;
A
#
# COMPACT_ATOMS: atom_id res chain seq x y z
N MET A 1 32.58 -15.87 -22.56
CA MET A 1 31.13 -15.59 -22.73
C MET A 1 30.34 -16.75 -23.39
N ARG A 2 30.76 -17.32 -24.53
CA ARG A 2 30.03 -18.42 -25.20
C ARG A 2 30.02 -19.78 -24.47
N ARG A 3 31.02 -20.09 -23.61
CA ARG A 3 31.05 -21.33 -22.80
C ARG A 3 30.14 -21.28 -21.56
N MET A 4 30.01 -20.13 -20.90
CA MET A 4 29.04 -19.93 -19.81
C MET A 4 27.59 -19.99 -20.29
N LEU A 5 27.31 -19.45 -21.49
CA LEU A 5 25.96 -19.51 -22.07
C LEU A 5 25.54 -20.96 -22.38
N ARG A 6 26.46 -21.80 -22.86
CA ARG A 6 26.20 -23.22 -23.12
C ARG A 6 26.05 -24.01 -21.82
N ALA A 7 26.85 -23.72 -20.79
CA ALA A 7 26.71 -24.35 -19.48
C ALA A 7 25.37 -24.01 -18.80
N CYS A 8 24.92 -22.75 -18.88
CA CYS A 8 23.59 -22.35 -18.42
C CYS A 8 22.47 -23.02 -19.24
N LEU A 9 22.62 -23.14 -20.57
CA LEU A 9 21.62 -23.78 -21.42
C LEU A 9 21.49 -25.28 -21.12
N TYR A 10 22.61 -25.97 -20.87
CA TYR A 10 22.62 -27.38 -20.48
C TYR A 10 22.11 -27.60 -19.05
N LEU A 11 22.36 -26.69 -18.10
CA LEU A 11 21.78 -26.74 -16.75
C LEU A 11 20.27 -26.47 -16.76
N THR A 12 19.75 -25.61 -17.66
CA THR A 12 18.31 -25.41 -17.84
C THR A 12 17.60 -26.55 -18.57
N LEU A 13 18.33 -27.30 -19.42
CA LEU A 13 17.79 -28.47 -20.12
C LEU A 13 17.83 -29.74 -19.26
N LEU A 14 18.76 -29.86 -18.31
CA LEU A 14 18.84 -31.00 -17.37
C LEU A 14 17.85 -30.91 -16.19
N SER A 15 17.22 -29.75 -15.95
CA SER A 15 16.24 -29.57 -14.87
C SER A 15 14.79 -29.87 -15.26
N LEU A 16 14.53 -30.34 -16.49
CA LEU A 16 13.24 -30.92 -16.86
C LEU A 16 13.30 -32.44 -16.64
N PRO A 17 13.00 -32.89 -15.41
CA PRO A 17 11.74 -33.60 -15.26
C PRO A 17 11.09 -33.27 -13.91
N LEU A 18 10.10 -32.39 -13.91
CA LEU A 18 9.18 -32.24 -12.79
C LEU A 18 7.76 -32.27 -13.36
N VAL A 19 7.25 -33.50 -13.33
CA VAL A 19 5.84 -33.92 -13.33
C VAL A 19 4.88 -32.73 -13.35
N ALA A 20 4.18 -32.61 -14.48
CA ALA A 20 2.96 -31.83 -14.58
C ALA A 20 1.93 -32.42 -13.60
N ALA A 21 1.95 -31.93 -12.36
CA ALA A 21 0.80 -32.01 -11.49
C ALA A 21 -0.21 -31.00 -12.03
N PHE A 22 -1.06 -31.45 -12.95
CA PHE A 22 -2.33 -30.78 -13.18
C PHE A 22 -3.05 -30.76 -11.84
N GLY A 23 -3.42 -29.58 -11.35
CA GLY A 23 -4.35 -29.45 -10.25
C GLY A 23 -5.69 -29.99 -10.71
N VAL A 24 -5.90 -31.29 -10.52
CA VAL A 24 -7.20 -31.94 -10.72
C VAL A 24 -8.10 -31.38 -9.63
N GLU A 25 -9.26 -30.81 -10.03
CA GLU A 25 -10.35 -30.55 -9.10
C GLU A 25 -10.71 -31.88 -8.43
N ARG A 26 -10.24 -32.07 -7.19
CA ARG A 26 -10.32 -33.35 -6.48
C ARG A 26 -11.75 -33.74 -6.13
N PHE A 27 -12.69 -32.79 -6.25
CA PHE A 27 -14.11 -32.97 -6.05
C PHE A 27 -14.85 -32.25 -7.18
N PRO A 28 -15.43 -32.98 -8.16
CA PRO A 28 -16.33 -32.35 -9.10
C PRO A 28 -17.51 -31.78 -8.31
N PRO A 29 -17.98 -30.57 -8.64
CA PRO A 29 -19.09 -29.98 -7.93
C PRO A 29 -20.36 -30.83 -8.14
N PRO A 30 -21.25 -30.92 -7.14
CA PRO A 30 -22.45 -31.76 -7.24
C PRO A 30 -23.31 -31.32 -8.43
N GLU A 31 -23.86 -32.29 -9.16
CA GLU A 31 -24.82 -32.04 -10.21
C GLU A 31 -26.09 -31.48 -9.56
N PHE A 32 -26.42 -30.22 -9.85
CA PHE A 32 -27.63 -29.59 -9.35
C PHE A 32 -28.78 -29.89 -10.33
N ASP A 33 -29.83 -30.57 -9.86
CA ASP A 33 -30.98 -31.05 -10.67
C ASP A 33 -31.87 -29.96 -11.31
N ALA A 34 -31.50 -28.67 -11.27
CA ALA A 34 -32.38 -27.60 -11.74
C ALA A 34 -31.63 -26.36 -12.22
N GLY A 35 -31.11 -26.37 -13.46
CA GLY A 35 -30.72 -25.15 -14.21
C GLY A 35 -29.73 -24.19 -13.53
N TYR A 36 -29.19 -24.57 -12.37
CA TYR A 36 -28.35 -23.77 -11.53
C TYR A 36 -26.96 -23.74 -12.16
N LYS A 37 -26.65 -22.61 -12.79
CA LYS A 37 -25.30 -22.32 -13.23
C LYS A 37 -24.54 -21.82 -12.01
N MET A 38 -23.50 -22.56 -11.62
CA MET A 38 -22.60 -22.10 -10.57
C MET A 38 -22.12 -20.69 -10.93
N PRO A 39 -22.13 -19.76 -9.98
CA PRO A 39 -21.60 -18.43 -10.22
C PRO A 39 -20.13 -18.58 -10.62
N VAL A 40 -19.75 -17.90 -11.71
CA VAL A 40 -18.35 -17.87 -12.15
C VAL A 40 -17.53 -17.30 -11.01
N THR A 41 -16.55 -18.07 -10.52
CA THR A 41 -15.69 -17.61 -9.43
C THR A 41 -14.97 -16.33 -9.86
N THR A 42 -15.00 -15.32 -9.00
CA THR A 42 -14.32 -14.04 -9.26
C THR A 42 -12.80 -14.14 -9.16
N MET A 43 -12.28 -15.30 -8.70
CA MET A 43 -10.87 -15.60 -8.58
C MET A 43 -10.39 -16.47 -9.75
N PRO A 44 -9.28 -16.09 -10.42
CA PRO A 44 -8.73 -16.90 -11.49
C PRO A 44 -8.26 -18.26 -10.98
N PRO A 45 -8.23 -19.30 -11.85
CA PRO A 45 -7.74 -20.61 -11.48
C PRO A 45 -6.29 -20.53 -11.01
N ALA A 46 -5.93 -21.39 -10.05
CA ALA A 46 -4.58 -21.45 -9.51
C ALA A 46 -3.57 -21.73 -10.63
N ARG A 47 -2.66 -20.76 -10.86
CA ARG A 47 -1.56 -20.93 -11.83
C ARG A 47 -0.61 -22.01 -11.35
N ALA A 48 0.08 -22.66 -12.28
CA ALA A 48 1.08 -23.67 -11.96
C ALA A 48 2.12 -23.12 -10.96
N LEU A 49 2.48 -23.93 -9.95
CA LEU A 49 3.31 -23.51 -8.81
C LEU A 49 4.64 -22.86 -9.25
N TRP A 50 5.28 -23.39 -10.30
CA TRP A 50 6.55 -22.88 -10.83
C TRP A 50 6.45 -21.44 -11.35
N LEU A 51 5.30 -21.05 -11.93
CA LEU A 51 5.07 -19.68 -12.40
C LEU A 51 5.12 -18.69 -11.22
N SER A 52 4.63 -19.09 -10.05
CA SER A 52 4.66 -18.24 -8.86
C SER A 52 6.10 -17.94 -8.39
N TYR A 53 7.02 -18.89 -8.55
CA TYR A 53 8.45 -18.66 -8.27
C TYR A 53 9.11 -17.78 -9.34
N VAL A 54 8.71 -17.94 -10.61
CA VAL A 54 9.16 -17.05 -11.69
C VAL A 54 8.71 -15.62 -11.40
N ASP A 55 7.48 -15.42 -10.96
CA ASP A 55 6.95 -14.09 -10.64
C ASP A 55 7.75 -13.41 -9.51
N VAL A 56 8.16 -14.16 -8.49
CA VAL A 56 9.05 -13.66 -7.42
C VAL A 56 10.43 -13.31 -7.99
N ALA A 57 10.99 -14.13 -8.87
CA ALA A 57 12.27 -13.83 -9.51
C ALA A 57 12.20 -12.54 -10.36
N VAL A 58 11.11 -12.36 -11.12
CA VAL A 58 10.84 -11.14 -11.88
C VAL A 58 10.66 -9.94 -10.94
N LEU A 59 9.99 -10.10 -9.79
CA LEU A 59 9.85 -9.05 -8.78
C LEU A 59 11.22 -8.61 -8.25
N VAL A 60 12.10 -9.54 -7.88
CA VAL A 60 13.46 -9.21 -7.40
C VAL A 60 14.25 -8.48 -8.48
N ALA A 61 14.21 -8.97 -9.73
CA ALA A 61 14.89 -8.34 -10.85
C ALA A 61 14.36 -6.92 -11.11
N ALA A 62 13.04 -6.73 -11.06
CA ALA A 62 12.40 -5.43 -11.24
C ALA A 62 12.74 -4.46 -10.09
N LEU A 63 12.77 -4.90 -8.84
CA LEU A 63 13.17 -4.10 -7.68
C LEU A 63 14.65 -3.66 -7.76
N ALA A 64 15.54 -4.58 -8.12
CA ALA A 64 16.96 -4.28 -8.33
C ALA A 64 17.15 -3.27 -9.46
N LEU A 65 16.47 -3.49 -10.60
CA LEU A 65 16.52 -2.60 -11.75
C LEU A 65 15.93 -1.22 -11.43
N ALA A 66 14.79 -1.15 -10.73
CA ALA A 66 14.19 0.11 -10.30
C ALA A 66 15.16 0.90 -9.40
N SER A 67 15.77 0.23 -8.42
CA SER A 67 16.73 0.86 -7.51
C SER A 67 17.96 1.36 -8.26
N TYR A 68 18.49 0.58 -9.21
CA TYR A 68 19.58 1.01 -10.08
C TYR A 68 19.21 2.22 -10.95
N LEU A 69 18.03 2.19 -11.60
CA LEU A 69 17.56 3.25 -12.49
C LEU A 69 17.29 4.57 -11.75
N VAL A 70 16.74 4.49 -10.55
CA VAL A 70 16.41 5.65 -9.71
C VAL A 70 17.66 6.25 -9.07
N LEU A 71 18.50 5.43 -8.43
CA LEU A 71 19.57 5.95 -7.56
C LEU A 71 20.88 6.17 -8.32
N LYS A 72 21.25 5.24 -9.21
CA LYS A 72 22.54 5.25 -9.90
C LYS A 72 22.45 5.88 -11.28
N LYS A 73 21.54 5.39 -12.13
CA LYS A 73 21.35 5.94 -13.48
C LYS A 73 20.60 7.28 -13.47
N ARG A 74 19.75 7.51 -12.47
CA ARG A 74 18.88 8.70 -12.30
C ARG A 74 18.07 9.02 -13.58
N SER A 75 17.54 8.00 -14.23
CA SER A 75 16.85 8.13 -15.53
C SER A 75 15.35 7.95 -15.39
N ARG A 76 14.58 9.02 -15.65
CA ARG A 76 13.12 8.99 -15.64
C ARG A 76 12.55 8.05 -16.70
N ASP A 77 13.07 8.10 -17.92
CA ASP A 77 12.57 7.28 -19.03
C ASP A 77 12.76 5.78 -18.75
N GLY A 78 13.88 5.40 -18.13
CA GLY A 78 14.10 4.02 -17.69
C GLY A 78 13.07 3.57 -16.64
N VAL A 79 12.79 4.42 -15.66
CA VAL A 79 11.77 4.13 -14.63
C VAL A 79 10.38 4.02 -15.25
N LEU A 80 10.05 4.88 -16.22
CA LEU A 80 8.78 4.84 -16.93
C LEU A 80 8.65 3.55 -17.77
N ALA A 81 9.68 3.16 -18.50
CA ALA A 81 9.69 1.92 -19.26
C ALA A 81 9.51 0.69 -18.36
N LEU A 82 10.17 0.67 -17.20
CA LEU A 82 9.99 -0.38 -16.19
C LEU A 82 8.57 -0.36 -15.60
N SER A 83 7.99 0.82 -15.41
CA SER A 83 6.60 0.98 -14.94
C SER A 83 5.60 0.37 -15.92
N VAL A 84 5.79 0.60 -17.22
CA VAL A 84 4.95 0.01 -18.29
C VAL A 84 5.12 -1.50 -18.32
N PHE A 85 6.36 -2.01 -18.25
CA PHE A 85 6.60 -3.45 -18.12
C PHE A 85 5.88 -4.06 -16.93
N SER A 86 6.02 -3.45 -15.75
CA SER A 86 5.40 -3.93 -14.51
C SER A 86 3.87 -3.88 -14.57
N LEU A 87 3.30 -2.85 -15.20
CA LEU A 87 1.87 -2.74 -15.45
C LEU A 87 1.35 -3.88 -16.33
N LEU A 88 2.05 -4.19 -17.43
CA LEU A 88 1.67 -5.28 -18.33
C LEU A 88 1.85 -6.65 -17.68
N TYR A 89 2.94 -6.86 -16.95
CA TYR A 89 3.29 -8.14 -16.34
C TYR A 89 2.54 -8.40 -15.02
N PHE A 90 2.76 -7.59 -13.98
CA PHE A 90 2.12 -7.78 -12.67
C PHE A 90 0.65 -7.34 -12.65
N GLY A 91 0.27 -6.39 -13.51
CA GLY A 91 -1.12 -5.95 -13.65
C GLY A 91 -1.92 -6.92 -14.53
N PHE A 92 -1.77 -6.83 -15.85
CA PHE A 92 -2.65 -7.55 -16.78
C PHE A 92 -2.34 -9.04 -16.95
N TYR A 93 -1.07 -9.44 -17.04
CA TYR A 93 -0.70 -10.85 -17.23
C TYR A 93 -0.96 -11.69 -15.98
N GLN A 94 -0.57 -11.19 -14.80
CA GLN A 94 -0.89 -11.83 -13.51
C GLN A 94 -2.29 -11.51 -12.98
N GLN A 95 -3.05 -10.66 -13.68
CA GLN A 95 -4.38 -10.20 -13.28
C GLN A 95 -4.41 -9.60 -11.85
N GLY A 96 -3.31 -8.95 -11.46
CA GLY A 96 -3.14 -8.33 -10.16
C GLY A 96 -2.88 -9.30 -9.00
N CYS A 97 -2.60 -10.60 -9.24
CA CYS A 97 -2.31 -11.55 -8.16
C CYS A 97 -1.00 -12.34 -8.36
N VAL A 98 -0.11 -12.38 -7.36
CA VAL A 98 -0.24 -11.90 -5.97
C VAL A 98 0.07 -10.40 -5.87
N CYS A 99 -0.82 -9.61 -5.26
CA CYS A 99 -0.57 -8.19 -5.01
C CYS A 99 0.09 -7.96 -3.65
N SER A 100 1.11 -7.10 -3.60
CA SER A 100 1.76 -6.68 -2.35
C SER A 100 0.82 -5.91 -1.40
N ILE A 101 -0.29 -5.38 -1.91
CA ILE A 101 -1.27 -4.63 -1.12
C ILE A 101 -2.18 -5.59 -0.34
N GLY A 102 -2.74 -6.59 -1.02
CA GLY A 102 -3.60 -7.61 -0.40
C GLY A 102 -2.83 -8.54 0.54
N SER A 103 -1.56 -8.83 0.23
CA SER A 103 -0.71 -9.70 1.06
C SER A 103 -0.49 -9.17 2.48
N VAL A 104 -0.75 -7.88 2.75
CA VAL A 104 -0.77 -7.33 4.11
C VAL A 104 -1.80 -8.06 4.98
N GLN A 105 -2.99 -8.34 4.45
CA GLN A 105 -4.05 -9.03 5.19
C GLN A 105 -3.78 -10.53 5.28
N ASP A 106 -3.20 -11.15 4.24
CA ASP A 106 -2.79 -12.56 4.30
C ASP A 106 -1.77 -12.79 5.41
N VAL A 107 -0.76 -11.91 5.50
CA VAL A 107 0.25 -11.96 6.56
C VAL A 107 -0.36 -11.66 7.92
N ALA A 108 -1.28 -10.69 8.03
CA ALA A 108 -1.98 -10.42 9.28
C ALA A 108 -2.78 -11.64 9.75
N LEU A 109 -3.58 -12.26 8.88
CA LEU A 109 -4.34 -13.46 9.21
C LEU A 109 -3.43 -14.59 9.69
N ALA A 110 -2.29 -14.81 9.03
CA ALA A 110 -1.32 -15.85 9.42
C ALA A 110 -0.67 -15.60 10.78
N LEU A 111 -0.43 -14.33 11.14
CA LEU A 111 0.14 -13.97 12.43
C LEU A 111 -0.82 -14.24 13.59
N PHE A 112 -2.13 -14.08 13.36
CA PHE A 112 -3.16 -14.23 14.40
C PHE A 112 -3.87 -15.58 14.37
N ASN A 113 -3.70 -16.38 13.31
CA ASN A 113 -4.29 -17.70 13.18
C ASN A 113 -3.23 -18.75 12.81
N SER A 114 -2.84 -19.57 13.78
CA SER A 114 -1.85 -20.64 13.59
C SER A 114 -2.29 -21.75 12.63
N GLY A 115 -3.59 -21.85 12.35
CA GLY A 115 -4.13 -22.81 11.38
C GLY A 115 -4.06 -22.34 9.92
N TYR A 116 -3.72 -21.07 9.67
CA TYR A 116 -3.65 -20.51 8.33
C TYR A 116 -2.20 -20.55 7.80
N VAL A 117 -1.99 -21.29 6.71
CA VAL A 117 -0.67 -21.42 6.07
C VAL A 117 -0.59 -20.49 4.87
N VAL A 118 0.34 -19.54 4.90
CA VAL A 118 0.56 -18.60 3.79
C VAL A 118 1.62 -19.14 2.82
N PRO A 119 1.36 -19.10 1.50
CA PRO A 119 2.36 -19.44 0.50
C PRO A 119 3.62 -18.56 0.64
N LEU A 120 4.80 -19.18 0.52
CA LEU A 120 6.09 -18.48 0.58
C LEU A 120 6.18 -17.33 -0.44
N THR A 121 5.55 -17.51 -1.61
CA THR A 121 5.49 -16.50 -2.66
C THR A 121 4.73 -15.25 -2.20
N THR A 122 3.59 -15.40 -1.52
CA THR A 122 2.83 -14.28 -0.96
C THR A 122 3.64 -13.50 0.07
N VAL A 123 4.34 -14.22 0.96
CA VAL A 123 5.25 -13.60 1.94
C VAL A 123 6.38 -12.84 1.23
N ALA A 124 6.94 -13.39 0.15
CA ALA A 124 7.98 -12.72 -0.63
C ALA A 124 7.46 -11.43 -1.29
N PHE A 125 6.25 -11.44 -1.86
CA PHE A 125 5.59 -10.26 -2.44
C PHE A 125 5.29 -9.17 -1.41
N PHE A 126 5.12 -9.53 -0.13
CA PHE A 126 4.99 -8.60 0.99
C PHE A 126 6.34 -8.06 1.47
N LEU A 127 7.31 -8.94 1.75
CA LEU A 127 8.58 -8.60 2.40
C LEU A 127 9.61 -7.97 1.47
N LEU A 128 9.74 -8.43 0.23
CA LEU A 128 10.79 -7.94 -0.67
C LEU A 128 10.69 -6.43 -0.92
N PRO A 129 9.52 -5.84 -1.23
CA PRO A 129 9.46 -4.39 -1.41
C PRO A 129 9.68 -3.61 -0.12
N LEU A 130 9.33 -4.16 1.06
CA LEU A 130 9.65 -3.55 2.35
C LEU A 130 11.16 -3.53 2.61
N LEU A 131 11.86 -4.65 2.34
CA LEU A 131 13.31 -4.74 2.48
C LEU A 131 14.00 -3.76 1.53
N PHE A 132 13.62 -3.75 0.24
CA PHE A 132 14.15 -2.77 -0.70
C PHE A 132 13.87 -1.33 -0.26
N THR A 133 12.72 -1.08 0.35
CA THR A 133 12.37 0.26 0.86
C THR A 133 13.23 0.69 2.03
N LEU A 134 13.57 -0.24 2.92
CA LEU A 134 14.48 -0.01 4.05
C LEU A 134 15.88 0.38 3.57
N PHE A 135 16.34 -0.13 2.44
CA PHE A 135 17.69 0.17 1.93
C PHE A 135 17.69 1.36 0.96
N PHE A 136 16.78 1.38 -0.01
CA PHE A 136 16.85 2.24 -1.19
C PHE A 136 15.73 3.29 -1.25
N GLY A 137 14.89 3.37 -0.22
CA GLY A 137 13.68 4.20 -0.23
C GLY A 137 12.60 3.57 -1.12
N ARG A 138 11.52 4.30 -1.41
CA ARG A 138 10.28 3.76 -2.01
C ARG A 138 10.39 3.44 -3.52
N THR A 139 11.43 2.73 -3.96
CA THR A 139 11.70 2.35 -5.36
C THR A 139 10.68 1.35 -5.92
N PHE A 140 10.02 0.57 -5.07
CA PHE A 140 8.87 -0.25 -5.49
C PHE A 140 7.75 0.60 -6.09
N CYS A 141 7.40 1.71 -5.42
CA CYS A 141 6.37 2.61 -5.89
C CYS A 141 6.75 3.31 -7.20
N SER A 142 8.05 3.53 -7.48
CA SER A 142 8.47 4.31 -8.64
C SER A 142 8.27 3.58 -9.96
N GLY A 143 8.60 2.28 -10.03
CA GLY A 143 8.61 1.53 -11.29
C GLY A 143 8.14 0.08 -11.24
N VAL A 144 7.88 -0.50 -10.06
CA VAL A 144 7.52 -1.93 -9.94
C VAL A 144 6.03 -2.11 -9.62
N CYS A 145 5.44 -1.19 -8.85
CA CYS A 145 4.04 -1.25 -8.49
C CYS A 145 3.13 -0.94 -9.71
N PRO A 146 2.31 -1.89 -10.19
CA PRO A 146 1.46 -1.67 -11.37
C PRO A 146 0.38 -0.60 -11.11
N MET A 147 -0.12 -0.52 -9.88
CA MET A 147 -1.10 0.49 -9.42
C MET A 147 -0.54 1.90 -9.53
N GLY A 148 0.72 2.03 -9.11
CA GLY A 148 1.45 3.28 -9.16
C GLY A 148 1.77 3.69 -10.60
N ALA A 149 2.18 2.72 -11.42
CA ALA A 149 2.43 2.91 -12.85
C ALA A 149 1.19 3.45 -13.57
N MET A 150 0.03 2.83 -13.36
CA MET A 150 -1.22 3.25 -14.01
C MET A 150 -1.58 4.71 -13.67
N GLN A 151 -1.49 5.10 -12.39
CA GLN A 151 -1.77 6.47 -11.97
C GLN A 151 -0.72 7.49 -12.45
N ASP A 152 0.54 7.10 -12.58
CA ASP A 152 1.61 7.99 -13.06
C ASP A 152 1.55 8.20 -14.58
N LEU A 153 0.98 7.24 -15.32
CA LEU A 153 0.76 7.33 -16.77
C LEU A 153 -0.38 8.27 -17.15
N VAL A 154 -1.45 8.33 -16.34
CA VAL A 154 -2.58 9.25 -16.58
C VAL A 154 -2.32 10.68 -16.11
N LEU A 155 -1.23 10.92 -15.39
CA LEU A 155 -0.90 12.23 -14.85
C LEU A 155 -0.47 13.20 -15.96
N LEU A 156 -1.35 14.14 -16.32
CA LEU A 156 -1.11 15.13 -17.38
C LEU A 156 -0.75 16.50 -16.82
N LYS A 157 -1.56 17.01 -15.88
CA LYS A 157 -1.42 18.38 -15.35
C LYS A 157 -1.41 18.35 -13.82
N PRO A 158 -0.25 18.09 -13.19
CA PRO A 158 -0.16 17.98 -11.74
C PRO A 158 -0.54 19.30 -11.07
N VAL A 159 -1.51 19.24 -10.17
CA VAL A 159 -1.94 20.32 -9.28
C VAL A 159 -1.48 19.98 -7.87
N LYS A 160 -0.85 20.95 -7.19
CA LYS A 160 -0.47 20.79 -5.79
C LYS A 160 -1.72 20.83 -4.92
N VAL A 161 -1.87 19.82 -4.07
CA VAL A 161 -2.93 19.75 -3.06
C VAL A 161 -2.54 20.68 -1.89
N PRO A 162 -3.47 21.45 -1.32
CA PRO A 162 -3.15 22.31 -0.19
C PRO A 162 -2.69 21.47 1.02
N ALA A 163 -1.72 21.99 1.77
CA ALA A 163 -1.05 21.23 2.84
C ALA A 163 -2.02 20.68 3.89
N TRP A 164 -3.04 21.45 4.32
CA TRP A 164 -4.00 20.99 5.32
C TRP A 164 -4.76 19.73 4.86
N LEU A 165 -5.13 19.67 3.58
CA LEU A 165 -5.85 18.55 2.99
C LEU A 165 -4.93 17.35 2.78
N GLU A 166 -3.68 17.60 2.38
CA GLU A 166 -2.65 16.57 2.26
C GLU A 166 -2.40 15.84 3.58
N HIS A 167 -2.25 16.57 4.67
CA HIS A 167 -2.02 15.96 5.98
C HIS A 167 -3.27 15.23 6.50
N ALA A 168 -4.47 15.78 6.28
CA ALA A 168 -5.72 15.15 6.68
C ALA A 168 -5.96 13.85 5.91
N LEU A 169 -5.81 13.85 4.58
CA LEU A 169 -5.97 12.65 3.76
C LEU A 169 -4.80 11.68 3.93
N GLY A 170 -3.63 12.15 4.34
CA GLY A 170 -2.45 11.32 4.62
C GLY A 170 -2.58 10.40 5.84
N THR A 171 -3.58 10.61 6.71
CA THR A 171 -3.87 9.69 7.82
C THR A 171 -4.71 8.48 7.38
N LEU A 172 -5.50 8.63 6.31
CA LEU A 172 -6.41 7.60 5.82
C LEU A 172 -5.70 6.28 5.46
N PRO A 173 -4.53 6.26 4.79
CA PRO A 173 -3.79 5.03 4.56
C PRO A 173 -3.48 4.22 5.83
N PHE A 174 -3.16 4.92 6.94
CA PHE A 174 -2.86 4.28 8.21
C PHE A 174 -4.13 3.74 8.87
N VAL A 175 -5.22 4.52 8.87
CA VAL A 175 -6.52 4.08 9.39
C VAL A 175 -7.00 2.86 8.60
N TYR A 176 -6.88 2.88 7.27
CA TYR A 176 -7.27 1.77 6.41
C TYR A 176 -6.40 0.52 6.62
N LEU A 177 -5.09 0.70 6.81
CA LEU A 177 -4.18 -0.37 7.21
C LEU A 177 -4.60 -1.00 8.55
N GLY A 178 -4.89 -0.18 9.56
CA GLY A 178 -5.33 -0.66 10.88
C GLY A 178 -6.66 -1.43 10.81
N ALA A 179 -7.62 -0.93 10.02
CA ALA A 179 -8.88 -1.62 9.79
C ALA A 179 -8.65 -2.96 9.05
N GLY A 180 -7.80 -2.97 8.03
CA GLY A 180 -7.43 -4.18 7.29
C GLY A 180 -6.81 -5.25 8.18
N ILE A 181 -5.94 -4.84 9.12
CA ILE A 181 -5.35 -5.74 10.11
C ILE A 181 -6.41 -6.24 11.09
N LEU A 182 -7.30 -5.37 11.60
CA LEU A 182 -8.37 -5.78 12.52
C LEU A 182 -9.25 -6.87 11.90
N PHE A 183 -9.80 -6.63 10.70
CA PHE A 183 -10.71 -7.58 10.06
C PHE A 183 -10.01 -8.88 9.62
N ALA A 184 -8.74 -8.80 9.19
CA ALA A 184 -7.96 -9.98 8.86
C ALA A 184 -7.60 -10.80 10.11
N ALA A 185 -7.18 -10.15 11.20
CA ALA A 185 -6.83 -10.81 12.45
C ALA A 185 -8.03 -11.53 13.10
N THR A 186 -9.23 -11.01 12.91
CA THR A 186 -10.47 -11.63 13.40
C THR A 186 -11.06 -12.68 12.44
N GLY A 187 -10.45 -12.87 11.25
CA GLY A 187 -10.91 -13.85 10.26
C GLY A 187 -12.21 -13.49 9.55
N SER A 188 -12.58 -12.20 9.53
CA SER A 188 -13.88 -11.75 9.02
C SER A 188 -13.87 -11.45 7.51
N LEU A 189 -13.21 -10.37 7.09
CA LEU A 189 -13.20 -9.93 5.69
C LEU A 189 -11.84 -9.32 5.31
N PHE A 190 -11.46 -9.53 4.06
CA PHE A 190 -10.33 -8.89 3.41
C PHE A 190 -10.74 -7.55 2.78
N ILE A 191 -11.05 -6.54 3.61
CA ILE A 191 -11.54 -5.22 3.12
C ILE A 191 -10.62 -4.59 2.07
N ILE A 192 -9.30 -4.82 2.15
CA ILE A 192 -8.33 -4.21 1.24
C ILE A 192 -8.50 -4.80 -0.16
N CYS A 193 -8.66 -6.11 -0.25
CA CYS A 193 -8.85 -6.82 -1.52
C CYS A 193 -10.25 -6.61 -2.09
N GLU A 194 -11.28 -6.62 -1.24
CA GLU A 194 -12.68 -6.46 -1.64
C GLU A 194 -12.94 -5.08 -2.26
N TYR A 195 -12.32 -4.03 -1.72
CA TYR A 195 -12.44 -2.67 -2.22
C TYR A 195 -11.23 -2.21 -3.04
N ASP A 196 -10.40 -3.12 -3.56
CA ASP A 196 -9.32 -2.75 -4.49
C ASP A 196 -9.90 -2.50 -5.89
N PRO A 197 -10.05 -1.24 -6.32
CA PRO A 197 -10.74 -0.95 -7.57
C PRO A 197 -9.91 -1.30 -8.81
N PHE A 198 -8.60 -1.50 -8.65
CA PHE A 198 -7.71 -1.74 -9.78
C PHE A 198 -7.55 -3.23 -10.08
N VAL A 199 -7.74 -4.12 -9.09
CA VAL A 199 -7.82 -5.57 -9.36
C VAL A 199 -8.96 -5.88 -10.31
N ALA A 200 -10.12 -5.25 -10.11
CA ALA A 200 -11.26 -5.36 -11.03
C ALA A 200 -10.92 -4.89 -12.45
N LEU A 201 -10.15 -3.80 -12.56
CA LEU A 201 -9.68 -3.27 -13.83
C LEU A 201 -8.69 -4.20 -14.54
N TYR A 202 -7.73 -4.79 -13.81
CA TYR A 202 -6.77 -5.74 -14.37
C TYR A 202 -7.43 -7.03 -14.84
N ARG A 203 -8.42 -7.53 -14.09
CA ARG A 203 -9.20 -8.72 -14.45
C ARG A 203 -10.22 -8.46 -15.54
N ARG A 204 -10.57 -7.19 -15.79
CA ARG A 204 -11.69 -6.77 -16.66
C ARG A 204 -13.01 -7.40 -16.20
N THR A 205 -13.14 -7.63 -14.90
CA THR A 205 -14.30 -8.22 -14.25
C THR A 205 -14.46 -7.59 -12.86
N GLY A 206 -15.70 -7.40 -12.41
CA GLY A 206 -15.98 -6.79 -11.09
C GLY A 206 -17.34 -6.13 -11.04
N SER A 207 -17.77 -5.75 -9.84
CA SER A 207 -19.01 -4.99 -9.67
C SER A 207 -18.87 -3.60 -10.30
N PHE A 208 -19.99 -3.05 -10.77
CA PHE A 208 -20.02 -1.69 -11.33
C PHE A 208 -19.42 -0.66 -10.36
N GLY A 209 -19.69 -0.80 -9.06
CA GLY A 209 -19.15 0.10 -8.02
C GLY A 209 -17.62 0.09 -7.94
N MET A 210 -16.98 -1.08 -7.99
CA MET A 210 -15.52 -1.18 -7.97
C MET A 210 -14.88 -0.55 -9.22
N LEU A 211 -15.44 -0.81 -10.39
CA LEU A 211 -14.96 -0.24 -11.65
C LEU A 211 -15.15 1.29 -11.67
N ALA A 212 -16.29 1.79 -11.20
CA ALA A 212 -16.57 3.22 -11.08
C ALA A 212 -15.60 3.90 -10.12
N LEU A 213 -15.30 3.27 -8.97
CA LEU A 213 -14.32 3.77 -8.01
C LEU A 213 -12.91 3.86 -8.63
N GLY A 214 -12.50 2.85 -9.40
CA GLY A 214 -11.21 2.83 -10.09
C GLY A 214 -11.10 3.91 -11.15
N ALA A 215 -12.16 4.06 -11.96
CA ALA A 215 -12.26 5.14 -12.94
C ALA A 215 -12.18 6.53 -12.26
N ALA A 216 -12.87 6.72 -11.13
CA ALA A 216 -12.82 7.96 -10.38
C ALA A 216 -11.40 8.30 -9.89
N PHE A 217 -10.66 7.31 -9.36
CA PHE A 217 -9.25 7.51 -8.98
C PHE A 217 -8.35 7.85 -10.17
N LEU A 218 -8.58 7.26 -11.35
CA LEU A 218 -7.82 7.59 -12.55
C LEU A 218 -8.14 8.99 -13.08
N ILE A 219 -9.41 9.40 -13.07
CA ILE A 219 -9.84 10.75 -13.45
C ILE A 219 -9.20 11.79 -12.51
N VAL A 220 -9.28 11.57 -11.20
CA VAL A 220 -8.60 12.42 -10.21
C VAL A 220 -7.08 12.39 -10.43
N GLY A 221 -6.54 11.23 -10.81
CA GLY A 221 -5.13 10.99 -11.13
C GLY A 221 -4.57 11.83 -12.29
N ILE A 222 -5.43 12.38 -13.16
CA ILE A 222 -5.03 13.31 -14.23
C ILE A 222 -4.46 14.60 -13.65
N PHE A 223 -5.02 15.06 -12.53
CA PHE A 223 -4.67 16.32 -11.88
C PHE A 223 -3.86 16.11 -10.60
N VAL A 224 -4.17 15.09 -9.82
CA VAL A 224 -3.49 14.80 -8.55
C VAL A 224 -2.51 13.66 -8.78
N GLY A 225 -1.25 13.84 -8.41
CA GLY A 225 -0.25 12.78 -8.55
C GLY A 225 -0.55 11.59 -7.63
N ARG A 226 -0.89 10.44 -8.22
CA ARG A 226 -1.06 9.14 -7.53
C ARG A 226 -2.01 9.19 -6.32
N PRO A 227 -3.29 9.60 -6.51
CA PRO A 227 -4.22 9.84 -5.40
C PRO A 227 -4.45 8.59 -4.54
N TYR A 228 -4.56 7.40 -5.14
CA TYR A 228 -4.75 6.16 -4.38
C TYR A 228 -3.50 5.82 -3.57
N CYS A 229 -2.30 5.89 -4.17
CA CYS A 229 -1.07 5.56 -3.46
C CYS A 229 -0.74 6.53 -2.32
N ARG A 230 -1.23 7.77 -2.40
CA ARG A 230 -0.99 8.83 -1.42
C ARG A 230 -2.03 8.86 -0.31
N PHE A 231 -3.30 8.60 -0.62
CA PHE A 231 -4.42 8.82 0.31
C PHE A 231 -5.20 7.58 0.69
N LEU A 232 -4.97 6.42 0.06
CA LEU A 232 -5.73 5.21 0.39
C LEU A 232 -4.87 3.95 0.54
N CYS A 233 -3.73 3.84 -0.14
CA CYS A 233 -2.95 2.60 -0.19
C CYS A 233 -2.34 2.23 1.17
N PRO A 234 -2.77 1.12 1.81
CA PRO A 234 -2.30 0.72 3.14
C PRO A 234 -0.85 0.21 3.09
N TYR A 235 -0.44 -0.42 1.98
CA TYR A 235 0.95 -0.78 1.75
C TYR A 235 1.83 0.46 1.57
N GLY A 236 1.29 1.54 1.00
CA GLY A 236 1.96 2.83 0.89
C GLY A 236 2.32 3.43 2.25
N ALA A 237 1.43 3.31 3.24
CA ALA A 237 1.69 3.70 4.64
C ALA A 237 2.84 2.90 5.27
N LEU A 238 2.86 1.57 5.08
CA LEU A 238 3.95 0.72 5.56
C LEU A 238 5.29 1.12 4.93
N LEU A 239 5.32 1.28 3.60
CA LEU A 239 6.53 1.70 2.89
C LEU A 239 7.00 3.09 3.33
N SER A 240 6.07 4.03 3.58
CA SER A 240 6.38 5.36 4.11
C SER A 240 7.09 5.28 5.48
N LEU A 241 6.57 4.49 6.42
CA LEU A 241 7.20 4.28 7.72
C LEU A 241 8.61 3.68 7.59
N VAL A 242 8.76 2.64 6.78
CA VAL A 242 10.04 1.96 6.58
C VAL A 242 11.05 2.88 5.89
N SER A 243 10.60 3.69 4.92
CA SER A 243 11.46 4.59 4.16
C SER A 243 12.11 5.70 4.99
N ARG A 244 11.53 6.07 6.14
CA ARG A 244 12.14 7.03 7.09
C ARG A 244 13.48 6.56 7.64
N PHE A 245 13.69 5.25 7.67
CA PHE A 245 14.94 4.62 8.12
C PHE A 245 15.89 4.31 6.96
N SER A 246 15.52 4.66 5.72
CA SER A 246 16.34 4.40 4.55
C SER A 246 17.59 5.26 4.51
N LYS A 247 18.73 4.61 4.26
CA LYS A 247 20.03 5.28 4.16
C LYS A 247 20.38 5.72 2.73
N TRP A 248 19.91 4.98 1.72
CA TRP A 248 20.28 5.20 0.32
C TRP A 248 19.09 5.67 -0.52
N GLY A 249 18.25 6.54 0.05
CA GLY A 249 17.10 7.14 -0.65
C GLY A 249 17.48 8.12 -1.76
N VAL A 250 16.47 8.63 -2.45
CA VAL A 250 16.62 9.67 -3.48
C VAL A 250 17.13 10.96 -2.85
N THR A 251 18.24 11.46 -3.40
CA THR A 251 18.84 12.75 -3.00
C THR A 251 19.12 13.59 -4.24
N LEU A 252 18.79 14.88 -4.18
CA LEU A 252 18.95 15.79 -5.34
C LEU A 252 20.37 16.35 -5.44
N SER A 253 20.90 16.88 -4.34
CA SER A 253 22.28 17.38 -4.27
C SER A 253 22.76 17.30 -2.82
N PRO A 254 23.60 16.30 -2.49
CA PRO A 254 24.07 16.12 -1.12
C PRO A 254 24.92 17.27 -0.55
N THR A 255 25.48 18.17 -1.38
CA THR A 255 26.41 19.22 -0.92
C THR A 255 26.22 20.61 -1.56
N ASP A 256 25.58 20.73 -2.73
CA ASP A 256 25.68 21.94 -3.57
C ASP A 256 24.29 22.46 -4.00
N CYS A 257 23.31 22.53 -3.11
CA CYS A 257 22.04 23.15 -3.46
C CYS A 257 22.20 24.67 -3.61
N ILE A 258 21.64 25.23 -4.69
CA ILE A 258 21.68 26.66 -4.99
C ILE A 258 20.37 27.38 -4.64
N HIS A 259 19.48 26.74 -3.88
CA HIS A 259 18.18 27.28 -3.43
C HIS A 259 17.27 27.82 -4.54
N CYS A 260 17.32 27.24 -5.74
CA CYS A 260 16.54 27.69 -6.90
C CYS A 260 15.05 27.33 -6.90
N GLN A 261 14.56 26.51 -5.95
CA GLN A 261 13.16 26.06 -5.82
C GLN A 261 12.54 25.26 -6.99
N ILE A 262 13.23 25.10 -8.12
CA ILE A 262 12.71 24.42 -9.32
C ILE A 262 12.30 22.96 -9.02
N CYS A 263 13.04 22.28 -8.14
CA CYS A 263 12.72 20.90 -7.80
C CYS A 263 11.40 20.73 -7.04
N ASP A 264 11.03 21.69 -6.16
CA ASP A 264 9.76 21.67 -5.46
C ASP A 264 8.59 21.95 -6.42
N THR A 265 8.72 22.95 -7.30
CA THR A 265 7.66 23.24 -8.29
C THR A 265 7.47 22.10 -9.27
N ALA A 266 8.54 21.36 -9.61
CA ALA A 266 8.48 20.19 -10.47
C ALA A 266 7.93 18.92 -9.81
N CYS A 267 7.86 18.85 -8.47
CA CYS A 267 7.41 17.66 -7.76
C CYS A 267 5.88 17.56 -7.76
N PRO A 268 5.28 16.58 -8.47
CA PRO A 268 3.82 16.46 -8.51
C PRO A 268 3.22 15.91 -7.20
N TYR A 269 4.07 15.41 -6.29
CA TYR A 269 3.65 14.74 -5.07
C TYR A 269 3.79 15.60 -3.82
N GLY A 270 4.37 16.81 -3.91
CA GLY A 270 4.58 17.67 -2.74
C GLY A 270 5.68 17.18 -1.79
N ALA A 271 6.50 16.20 -2.19
CA ALA A 271 7.48 15.57 -1.31
C ALA A 271 8.74 16.41 -1.02
N ILE A 272 8.88 17.62 -1.55
CA ILE A 272 10.05 18.49 -1.35
C ILE A 272 9.58 19.73 -0.61
N ALA A 273 10.01 19.91 0.63
CA ALA A 273 9.59 21.03 1.47
C ALA A 273 10.48 22.27 1.27
N ASP A 274 9.90 23.44 1.46
CA ASP A 274 10.62 24.71 1.47
C ASP A 274 11.35 24.95 2.82
N PRO A 275 12.69 25.01 2.84
CA PRO A 275 13.46 25.28 4.06
C PRO A 275 13.27 26.70 4.62
N MET A 276 12.73 27.66 3.85
CA MET A 276 12.70 29.09 4.24
C MET A 276 11.46 29.51 5.07
N LEU A 277 10.48 28.63 5.28
CA LEU A 277 9.21 28.95 5.97
C LEU A 277 9.30 29.06 7.52
N LYS A 278 10.50 29.29 8.11
CA LYS A 278 10.68 29.25 9.57
C LYS A 278 10.76 30.63 10.24
N ASP A 279 10.02 30.75 11.35
CA ASP A 279 10.27 31.74 12.41
C ASP A 279 11.66 31.52 13.01
N PRO A 280 12.55 32.53 13.08
CA PRO A 280 13.98 32.29 13.34
C PRO A 280 14.30 31.74 14.73
N HIS A 281 13.48 31.98 15.76
CA HIS A 281 13.78 31.55 17.13
C HIS A 281 12.52 31.38 17.99
N PRO A 282 11.85 30.20 18.01
CA PRO A 282 10.85 29.93 19.04
C PRO A 282 11.56 29.70 20.38
N ASP A 283 11.19 30.48 21.40
CA ASP A 283 11.61 30.30 22.79
C ASP A 283 11.57 28.80 23.18
N PRO A 284 12.71 28.20 23.62
CA PRO A 284 12.79 26.78 23.89
C PRO A 284 11.77 26.33 24.94
N ARG A 285 11.39 27.20 25.89
CA ARG A 285 10.35 26.91 26.89
C ARG A 285 8.97 26.84 26.26
N LYS A 286 8.66 27.75 25.32
CA LYS A 286 7.39 27.70 24.56
C LYS A 286 7.31 26.46 23.68
N ARG A 287 8.41 26.10 23.01
CA ARG A 287 8.51 24.86 22.20
C ARG A 287 8.29 23.62 23.09
N ALA A 288 8.97 23.53 24.24
CA ALA A 288 8.80 22.42 25.18
C ALA A 288 7.37 22.31 25.73
N ARG A 289 6.75 23.44 26.13
CA ARG A 289 5.34 23.45 26.59
C ARG A 289 4.38 23.02 25.50
N ARG A 290 4.55 23.51 24.27
CA ARG A 290 3.73 23.10 23.12
C ARG A 290 3.87 21.60 22.86
N ARG A 291 5.09 21.07 22.89
CA ARG A 291 5.35 19.64 22.71
C ARG A 291 4.69 18.79 23.80
N LEU A 292 4.81 19.19 25.07
CA LEU A 292 4.14 18.53 26.19
C LEU A 292 2.62 18.56 26.04
N ALA A 293 2.04 19.69 25.63
CA ALA A 293 0.60 19.81 25.38
C ALA A 293 0.15 18.88 24.24
N LEU A 294 0.91 18.78 23.15
CA LEU A 294 0.61 17.88 22.03
C LEU A 294 0.74 16.40 22.43
N LEU A 295 1.72 16.04 23.26
CA LEU A 295 1.85 14.69 23.81
C LEU A 295 0.68 14.32 24.73
N ALA A 296 0.26 15.24 25.61
CA ALA A 296 -0.92 15.05 26.44
C ALA A 296 -2.20 14.92 25.61
N LEU A 297 -2.37 15.77 24.57
CA LEU A 297 -3.47 15.66 23.62
C LEU A 297 -3.45 14.31 22.88
N THR A 298 -2.27 13.81 22.51
CA THR A 298 -2.12 12.51 21.85
C THR A 298 -2.56 11.37 22.78
N ALA A 299 -2.13 11.39 24.04
CA ALA A 299 -2.59 10.42 25.04
C ALA A 299 -4.11 10.46 25.22
N LEU A 300 -4.71 11.66 25.26
CA LEU A 300 -6.17 11.83 25.30
C LEU A 300 -6.85 11.24 24.07
N LEU A 301 -6.33 11.51 22.86
CA LEU A 301 -6.87 10.96 21.61
C LEU A 301 -6.77 9.43 21.56
N VAL A 302 -5.70 8.85 22.11
CA VAL A 302 -5.54 7.38 22.21
C VAL A 302 -6.60 6.79 23.13
N VAL A 303 -6.84 7.39 24.30
CA VAL A 303 -7.87 6.92 25.25
C VAL A 303 -9.27 7.07 24.65
N LEU A 304 -9.59 8.24 24.08
CA LEU A 304 -10.87 8.49 23.42
C LEU A 304 -11.09 7.55 22.23
N GLY A 305 -10.04 7.32 21.44
CA GLY A 305 -10.05 6.38 20.33
C GLY A 305 -10.34 4.95 20.79
N GLY A 306 -9.67 4.49 21.85
CA GLY A 306 -9.93 3.16 22.44
C GLY A 306 -11.36 3.02 22.95
N TRP A 307 -11.87 4.03 23.66
CA TRP A 307 -13.26 4.07 24.13
C TRP A 307 -14.27 4.05 22.97
N LEU A 308 -14.04 4.82 21.92
CA LEU A 308 -14.89 4.80 20.73
C LEU A 308 -14.82 3.45 20.00
N GLY A 309 -13.63 2.86 19.92
CA GLY A 309 -13.40 1.52 19.38
C GLY A 309 -14.19 0.44 20.11
N GLU A 310 -14.26 0.50 21.44
CA GLU A 310 -15.10 -0.39 22.25
C GLU A 310 -16.58 -0.32 21.84
N ARG A 311 -17.11 0.90 21.63
CA ARG A 311 -18.50 1.12 21.20
C ARG A 311 -18.78 0.59 19.79
N LEU A 312 -17.78 0.60 18.92
CA LEU A 312 -17.87 0.10 17.55
C LEU A 312 -17.62 -1.41 17.42
N SER A 313 -17.27 -2.10 18.52
CA SER A 313 -16.96 -3.53 18.49
C SER A 313 -18.14 -4.40 18.02
N VAL A 314 -19.37 -4.07 18.43
CA VAL A 314 -20.59 -4.79 18.03
C VAL A 314 -20.85 -4.66 16.53
N PRO A 315 -20.97 -3.44 15.94
CA PRO A 315 -21.20 -3.33 14.50
C PRO A 315 -20.03 -3.88 13.67
N PHE A 316 -18.79 -3.80 14.15
CA PHE A 316 -17.66 -4.45 13.46
C PHE A 316 -17.74 -5.98 13.52
N SER A 317 -18.18 -6.57 14.63
CA SER A 317 -18.32 -8.02 14.73
C SER A 317 -19.34 -8.58 13.74
N ASN A 318 -20.35 -7.79 13.36
CA ASN A 318 -21.37 -8.18 12.38
C ASN A 318 -20.84 -8.32 10.95
N SER A 319 -19.60 -7.86 10.67
CA SER A 319 -18.96 -8.16 9.39
C SER A 319 -18.48 -9.61 9.28
N HIS A 320 -18.43 -10.35 10.40
CA HIS A 320 -18.05 -11.76 10.40
C HIS A 320 -19.27 -12.64 10.12
N ALA A 321 -19.15 -13.54 9.14
CA ALA A 321 -20.27 -14.37 8.66
C ALA A 321 -20.98 -15.13 9.81
N THR A 322 -20.23 -15.77 10.71
CA THR A 322 -20.80 -16.47 11.88
C THR A 322 -21.60 -15.58 12.81
N VAL A 323 -21.15 -14.34 13.05
CA VAL A 323 -21.85 -13.41 13.95
C VAL A 323 -23.09 -12.87 13.26
N SER A 324 -22.99 -12.50 11.98
CA SER A 324 -24.14 -12.05 11.19
C SER A 324 -25.22 -13.14 11.10
N LEU A 325 -24.83 -14.39 10.89
CA LEU A 325 -25.74 -15.53 10.84
C LEU A 325 -26.42 -15.78 12.19
N ALA A 326 -25.64 -15.73 13.28
CA ALA A 326 -26.17 -15.85 14.64
C ALA A 326 -27.21 -14.76 14.96
N GLU A 327 -26.92 -13.49 14.65
CA GLU A 327 -27.90 -12.41 14.86
C GLU A 327 -29.16 -12.59 14.01
N GLN A 328 -28.99 -13.07 12.78
CA GLN A 328 -30.10 -13.31 11.87
C GLN A 328 -31.04 -14.40 12.37
N ILE A 329 -30.50 -15.55 12.80
CA ILE A 329 -31.29 -16.64 13.39
C ILE A 329 -31.97 -16.18 14.68
N ALA A 330 -31.27 -15.44 15.54
CA ALA A 330 -31.86 -14.89 16.76
C ALA A 330 -33.02 -13.91 16.46
N ALA A 331 -32.92 -13.13 15.38
CA ALA A 331 -33.98 -12.22 14.96
C ALA A 331 -35.19 -12.96 14.33
N GLU A 332 -34.95 -14.04 13.58
CA GLU A 332 -35.98 -14.94 13.06
C GLU A 332 -36.73 -15.64 14.21
N ASP A 333 -36.01 -16.21 15.18
CA ASP A 333 -36.59 -16.93 16.32
C ASP A 333 -37.35 -15.99 17.26
N ALA A 334 -36.93 -14.72 17.36
CA ALA A 334 -37.65 -13.67 18.07
C ALA A 334 -38.88 -13.12 17.31
N GLY A 335 -39.18 -13.63 16.11
CA GLY A 335 -40.31 -13.22 15.28
C GLY A 335 -40.16 -11.82 14.64
N LYS A 336 -38.96 -11.24 14.64
CA LYS A 336 -38.70 -9.92 14.04
C LYS A 336 -38.57 -10.00 12.52
N ILE A 337 -38.12 -11.15 12.01
CA ILE A 337 -38.00 -11.44 10.57
C ILE A 337 -38.94 -12.58 10.25
N LYS A 338 -39.91 -12.34 9.34
CA LYS A 338 -40.98 -13.30 9.04
C LYS A 338 -40.56 -14.41 8.08
N GLU A 339 -39.58 -14.16 7.21
CA GLU A 339 -39.12 -15.13 6.22
C GLU A 339 -37.67 -15.53 6.50
N PRO A 340 -37.39 -16.83 6.70
CA PRO A 340 -36.04 -17.29 6.92
C PRO A 340 -35.21 -17.13 5.65
N THR A 341 -34.01 -16.60 5.82
CA THR A 341 -33.07 -16.38 4.71
C THR A 341 -32.41 -17.67 4.23
N ASP A 342 -31.83 -17.66 3.04
CA ASP A 342 -31.20 -18.85 2.47
C ASP A 342 -30.03 -19.34 3.33
N ALA A 343 -29.27 -18.42 3.95
CA ALA A 343 -28.19 -18.75 4.86
C ALA A 343 -28.69 -19.42 6.16
N SER A 344 -29.80 -18.94 6.75
CA SER A 344 -30.38 -19.54 7.95
C SER A 344 -31.05 -20.89 7.65
N LYS A 345 -31.73 -21.02 6.50
CA LYS A 345 -32.26 -22.31 6.01
C LYS A 345 -31.13 -23.33 5.83
N ALA A 346 -30.06 -22.95 5.15
CA ALA A 346 -28.90 -23.81 4.93
C ALA A 346 -28.27 -24.25 6.26
N PHE A 347 -28.11 -23.34 7.23
CA PHE A 347 -27.60 -23.68 8.56
C PHE A 347 -28.51 -24.67 9.29
N ARG A 348 -29.83 -24.42 9.35
CA ARG A 348 -30.79 -25.33 10.00
C ARG A 348 -30.81 -26.72 9.34
N GLN A 349 -30.58 -26.81 8.04
CA GLN A 349 -30.46 -28.09 7.31
C GLN A 349 -29.21 -28.91 7.68
N THR A 350 -28.14 -28.28 8.18
CA THR A 350 -26.95 -29.01 8.63
C THR A 350 -27.18 -29.87 9.87
N GLY A 351 -28.25 -29.60 10.63
CA GLY A 351 -28.54 -30.26 11.91
C GLY A 351 -27.63 -29.83 13.06
N GLN A 352 -26.75 -28.84 12.87
CA GLN A 352 -25.94 -28.30 13.96
C GLN A 352 -26.80 -27.56 15.00
N PRO A 353 -26.51 -27.73 16.30
CA PRO A 353 -27.24 -27.03 17.36
C PRO A 353 -26.98 -25.52 17.29
N VAL A 354 -28.02 -24.71 17.49
CA VAL A 354 -27.95 -23.25 17.41
C VAL A 354 -27.09 -22.68 18.54
N GLU A 355 -27.06 -23.37 19.69
CA GLU A 355 -26.27 -23.02 20.85
C GLU A 355 -24.77 -23.00 20.55
N GLU A 356 -24.28 -23.92 19.71
CA GLU A 356 -22.89 -23.97 19.29
C GLU A 356 -22.53 -22.79 18.39
N LEU A 357 -23.45 -22.40 17.49
CA LEU A 357 -23.30 -21.20 16.66
C LEU A 357 -23.24 -19.94 17.52
N TYR A 358 -24.10 -19.82 18.54
CA TYR A 358 -24.07 -18.69 19.47
C TYR A 358 -22.78 -18.65 20.30
N ALA A 359 -22.30 -19.80 20.79
CA ALA A 359 -21.05 -19.88 21.51
C ALA A 359 -19.87 -19.41 20.65
N GLU A 360 -19.80 -19.84 19.40
CA GLU A 360 -18.73 -19.40 18.48
C GLU A 360 -18.86 -17.91 18.13
N ALA A 361 -20.08 -17.42 17.87
CA ALA A 361 -20.32 -15.99 17.65
C ALA A 361 -19.89 -15.13 18.85
N HIS A 362 -20.11 -15.60 20.09
CA HIS A 362 -19.63 -14.92 21.30
C HIS A 362 -18.09 -14.89 21.39
N ARG A 363 -17.40 -15.97 21.01
CA ARG A 363 -15.93 -16.01 20.96
C ARG A 363 -15.38 -15.02 19.93
N VAL A 364 -15.98 -14.96 18.74
CA VAL A 364 -15.62 -14.00 17.69
C VAL A 364 -15.86 -12.56 18.17
N ARG A 365 -17.01 -12.28 18.79
CA ARG A 365 -17.29 -10.96 19.42
C ARG A 365 -16.26 -10.57 20.46
N GLY A 366 -15.81 -11.50 21.30
CA GLY A 366 -14.74 -11.26 22.27
C GLY A 366 -13.43 -10.80 21.62
N ARG A 367 -13.05 -11.41 20.48
CA ARG A 367 -11.88 -10.97 19.69
C ARG A 367 -12.07 -9.57 19.11
N PHE A 368 -13.25 -9.27 18.58
CA PHE A 368 -13.59 -7.94 18.07
C PHE A 368 -13.61 -6.87 19.17
N ALA A 369 -14.03 -7.20 20.40
CA ALA A 369 -14.01 -6.25 21.52
C ALA A 369 -12.59 -5.76 21.79
N VAL A 370 -11.63 -6.68 21.96
CA VAL A 370 -10.23 -6.34 22.18
C VAL A 370 -9.62 -5.66 20.94
N GLY A 371 -9.85 -6.23 19.75
CA GLY A 371 -9.29 -5.71 18.50
C GLY A 371 -9.77 -4.29 18.17
N SER A 372 -11.05 -3.98 18.42
CA SER A 372 -11.63 -2.67 18.11
C SER A 372 -11.12 -1.58 19.05
N VAL A 373 -10.89 -1.91 20.34
CA VAL A 373 -10.23 -1.00 21.29
C VAL A 373 -8.80 -0.68 20.84
N LEU A 374 -8.01 -1.71 20.47
CA LEU A 374 -6.65 -1.52 19.97
C LEU A 374 -6.61 -0.70 18.68
N PHE A 375 -7.53 -0.98 17.75
CA PHE A 375 -7.67 -0.22 16.50
C PHE A 375 -8.03 1.24 16.77
N GLY A 376 -9.01 1.49 17.65
CA GLY A 376 -9.40 2.85 18.02
C GLY A 376 -8.26 3.62 18.69
N ALA A 377 -7.53 2.99 19.60
CA ALA A 377 -6.33 3.55 20.22
C ALA A 377 -5.24 3.88 19.19
N PHE A 378 -5.02 2.98 18.22
CA PHE A 378 -4.09 3.20 17.11
C PHE A 378 -4.50 4.37 16.22
N VAL A 379 -5.80 4.51 15.89
CA VAL A 379 -6.31 5.66 15.14
C VAL A 379 -6.07 6.97 15.89
N GLY A 380 -6.35 6.98 17.20
CA GLY A 380 -6.04 8.12 18.08
C GLY A 380 -4.55 8.49 18.08
N LEU A 381 -3.67 7.49 18.10
CA LEU A 381 -2.23 7.67 18.00
C LEU A 381 -1.81 8.28 16.65
N VAL A 382 -2.35 7.77 15.54
CA VAL A 382 -2.07 8.30 14.20
C VAL A 382 -2.43 9.79 14.12
N PHE A 383 -3.64 10.18 14.54
CA PHE A 383 -4.04 11.58 14.54
C PHE A 383 -3.16 12.45 15.44
N GLY A 384 -2.82 11.98 16.64
CA GLY A 384 -1.94 12.71 17.55
C GLY A 384 -0.53 12.92 16.98
N LEU A 385 0.06 11.88 16.37
CA LEU A 385 1.37 11.97 15.71
C LEU A 385 1.34 12.92 14.50
N THR A 386 0.26 12.92 13.71
CA THR A 386 0.09 13.87 12.60
C THR A 386 -0.01 15.31 13.10
N LEU A 387 -0.72 15.57 14.20
CA LEU A 387 -0.79 16.90 14.81
C LEU A 387 0.58 17.37 15.31
N ILE A 388 1.37 16.46 15.88
CA ILE A 388 2.76 16.73 16.28
C ILE A 388 3.61 17.07 15.05
N SER A 389 3.55 16.26 13.98
CA SER A 389 4.39 16.48 12.79
C SER A 389 4.09 17.79 12.07
N VAL A 390 2.81 18.18 12.00
CA VAL A 390 2.40 19.49 11.42
C VAL A 390 2.84 20.65 12.31
N SER A 391 2.83 20.45 13.63
CA SER A 391 3.17 21.49 14.60
C SER A 391 4.67 21.73 14.77
N GLU A 392 5.49 20.71 14.53
CA GLU A 392 6.94 20.73 14.70
C GLU A 392 7.64 20.39 13.38
N PRO A 393 7.62 21.31 12.39
CA PRO A 393 8.26 21.07 11.11
C PRO A 393 9.77 20.87 11.30
N HIS A 394 10.27 19.80 10.68
CA HIS A 394 11.68 19.44 10.73
C HIS A 394 12.55 20.54 10.12
N GLU A 395 13.70 20.83 10.74
CA GLU A 395 14.70 21.73 10.16
C GLU A 395 15.37 21.04 8.98
N ARG A 396 15.24 21.61 7.77
CA ARG A 396 16.01 21.20 6.60
C ARG A 396 16.80 22.39 6.11
N ASN A 397 18.06 22.17 5.78
CA ASN A 397 18.94 23.19 5.23
C ASN A 397 18.94 23.20 3.68
N VAL A 398 18.25 22.24 3.06
CA VAL A 398 18.35 21.93 1.63
C VAL A 398 17.00 21.48 1.08
N TYR A 399 16.69 21.79 -0.19
CA TYR A 399 15.54 21.23 -0.92
C TYR A 399 15.78 19.77 -1.28
N ASP A 400 15.66 18.87 -0.30
CA ASP A 400 15.78 17.43 -0.49
C ASP A 400 14.44 16.72 -0.21
N PRO A 401 14.08 15.68 -0.98
CA PRO A 401 12.81 14.98 -0.82
C PRO A 401 12.66 14.37 0.57
N ASP A 402 11.47 14.45 1.17
CA ASP A 402 11.12 13.67 2.35
C ASP A 402 11.12 12.18 2.00
N PRO A 403 11.94 11.34 2.69
CA PRO A 403 11.93 9.90 2.46
C PRO A 403 10.55 9.26 2.58
N ALA A 404 9.70 9.76 3.50
CA ALA A 404 8.37 9.24 3.78
C ALA A 404 7.38 9.50 2.64
N ASP A 405 7.45 10.68 2.03
CA ASP A 405 6.50 11.14 0.99
C ASP A 405 7.02 10.91 -0.43
N CYS A 406 8.34 10.83 -0.61
CA CYS A 406 8.97 10.64 -1.90
C CYS A 406 8.72 9.22 -2.43
N VAL A 407 7.98 9.11 -3.53
CA VAL A 407 7.73 7.85 -4.25
C VAL A 407 8.83 7.50 -5.26
N SER A 408 9.99 8.16 -5.18
CA SER A 408 11.18 7.86 -5.99
C SER A 408 10.98 7.89 -7.52
N CYS A 409 10.03 8.68 -8.04
CA CYS A 409 9.68 8.71 -9.47
C CYS A 409 10.78 9.22 -10.42
N GLY A 410 11.78 9.93 -9.89
CA GLY A 410 12.90 10.50 -10.64
C GLY A 410 12.59 11.72 -11.50
N ARG A 411 11.36 12.27 -11.48
CA ARG A 411 10.99 13.46 -12.28
C ARG A 411 11.84 14.68 -11.91
N CYS A 412 12.14 14.87 -10.62
CA CYS A 412 12.91 16.00 -10.11
C CYS A 412 14.36 16.08 -10.66
N TYR A 413 14.96 14.97 -11.09
CA TYR A 413 16.32 14.95 -11.64
C TYR A 413 16.47 15.76 -12.92
N VAL A 414 15.45 15.74 -13.79
CA VAL A 414 15.48 16.46 -15.08
C VAL A 414 15.44 17.98 -14.88
N TYR A 415 14.88 18.43 -13.76
CA TYR A 415 14.73 19.85 -13.44
C TYR A 415 15.87 20.41 -12.58
N CYS A 416 16.64 19.56 -11.90
CA CYS A 416 17.72 20.00 -11.02
C CYS A 416 18.93 20.51 -11.82
N PRO A 417 19.30 21.81 -11.74
CA PRO A 417 20.40 22.35 -12.53
C PRO A 417 21.75 21.67 -12.26
N LYS A 418 22.03 21.31 -11.00
CA LYS A 418 23.26 20.60 -10.62
C LYS A 418 23.31 19.18 -11.19
N GLU A 419 22.18 18.50 -11.27
CA GLU A 419 22.09 17.18 -11.89
C GLU A 419 22.31 17.27 -13.41
N ILE A 420 21.74 18.29 -14.08
CA ILE A 420 22.00 18.56 -15.50
C ILE A 420 23.49 18.80 -15.75
N VAL A 421 24.16 19.58 -14.88
CA VAL A 421 25.60 19.83 -14.97
C VAL A 421 26.41 18.54 -14.79
N ARG A 422 26.05 17.69 -13.81
CA ARG A 422 26.66 16.38 -13.60
C ARG A 422 26.58 15.52 -14.86
N VAL A 423 25.39 15.42 -15.46
CA VAL A 423 25.16 14.64 -16.69
C VAL A 423 25.99 15.20 -17.86
N LYS A 424 26.01 16.52 -18.06
CA LYS A 424 26.82 17.16 -19.10
C LYS A 424 28.31 16.90 -18.92
N ARG A 425 28.82 16.94 -17.69
CA ARG A 425 30.22 16.63 -17.35
C ARG A 425 30.57 15.18 -17.67
N ILE A 426 29.69 14.22 -17.35
CA ILE A 426 29.87 12.80 -17.72
C ILE A 426 29.89 12.62 -19.25
N GLN A 427 29.14 13.43 -19.99
CA GLN A 427 29.13 13.44 -21.46
C GLN A 427 30.32 14.19 -22.10
N GLY A 428 31.27 14.69 -21.30
CA GLY A 428 32.43 15.45 -21.80
C GLY A 428 32.07 16.82 -22.40
N LYS A 429 30.89 17.37 -22.09
CA LYS A 429 30.46 18.68 -22.59
C LYS A 429 30.95 19.79 -21.65
N ASN A 430 31.29 20.94 -22.22
CA ASN A 430 31.60 22.14 -21.44
C ASN A 430 30.36 22.60 -20.65
N VAL A 431 30.58 22.93 -19.38
CA VAL A 431 29.52 23.36 -18.47
C VAL A 431 29.98 24.58 -17.67
N ILE A 432 29.11 25.58 -17.59
CA ILE A 432 29.33 26.76 -16.76
C ILE A 432 29.15 26.36 -15.29
N PRO A 433 30.08 26.70 -14.38
CA PRO A 433 29.91 26.45 -12.96
C PRO A 433 28.72 27.26 -12.42
N LEU A 434 27.76 26.55 -11.81
CA LEU A 434 26.61 27.17 -11.16
C LEU A 434 27.01 27.67 -9.76
N THR A 435 26.96 28.98 -9.56
CA THR A 435 27.06 29.62 -8.25
C THR A 435 25.71 29.57 -7.52
N PRO A 436 25.70 29.57 -6.17
CA PRO A 436 24.48 29.72 -5.40
C PRO A 436 23.74 30.98 -5.82
N VAL A 437 22.41 30.89 -6.00
CA VAL A 437 21.58 32.08 -6.09
C VAL A 437 21.73 32.77 -4.74
N ARG A 438 22.35 33.96 -4.72
CA ARG A 438 22.59 34.76 -3.51
C ARG A 438 21.22 35.10 -2.91
N GLY A 439 20.72 34.25 -2.02
CA GLY A 439 19.65 34.61 -1.10
C GLY A 439 20.18 35.72 -0.20
N GLU A 440 19.41 36.79 -0.09
CA GLU A 440 19.69 37.99 0.70
C GLU A 440 20.54 37.71 1.94
N GLN A 441 21.74 38.30 1.97
CA GLN A 441 22.41 38.58 3.23
C GLN A 441 21.46 39.49 4.01
N LYS A 442 20.74 38.93 4.98
CA LYS A 442 20.14 39.70 6.06
C LYS A 442 21.28 40.38 6.81
N GLY A 443 21.43 41.69 6.59
CA GLY A 443 21.99 42.60 7.59
C GLY A 443 21.06 42.71 8.79
#